data_AF-A0A5C3P9Z2-F1
#
_entry.id   AF-A0A5C3P9Z2-F1
#
_cell.length_a   1.000
_cell.length_b   1.000
_cell.length_c   1.000
_cell.angle_alpha   90.00
_cell.angle_beta   90.00
_cell.angle_gamma   90.00
#
_symmetry.space_group_name_H-M   'P 1'
#
loop_
_entity.id
_entity.type
_entity.pdbx_description
1 polymer ?
#
loop_
_entity_poly.entity_id
_entity_poly.type
_entity_poly.pdbx_seq_one_letter_code
_entity_poly.pdbx_strand_id
1 'polypeptide(L)'
;MPKHVFDALVNHLRGHVPTEYDNPSPMLLNVIMLRITCILSNPEETVVLVPEWSIINAAAWGEKPPMCDVVHHLVIRGSERAAVSITFSPISTLQGNNDFMDKLHMAHIFEAKTMPGFEDALPYAVKQMAYWCKMTGRRYSKAAIYFDFKWRFLTYDAVGLPGEDRPLVRIMGGMGRPWYVLLTAQDIDTTLGLLLDMVENASEENLQFFRPRDDLIGLLN
;
A
#
# COMPACT_ATOMS: atom_id res chain seq x y z
N MET A 1 -17.49 5.09 7.58
CA MET A 1 -18.52 5.15 6.51
C MET A 1 -19.37 3.88 6.57
N PRO A 2 -20.72 3.96 6.55
CA PRO A 2 -21.61 2.79 6.48
C PRO A 2 -21.51 2.04 5.15
N LYS A 3 -21.72 0.71 5.10
CA LYS A 3 -21.55 -0.11 3.87
C LYS A 3 -22.41 0.40 2.70
N HIS A 4 -23.69 0.67 2.94
CA HIS A 4 -24.62 1.14 1.91
C HIS A 4 -24.19 2.48 1.27
N VAL A 5 -23.57 3.39 2.04
CA VAL A 5 -23.04 4.66 1.51
C VAL A 5 -21.84 4.43 0.61
N PHE A 6 -20.94 3.53 1.01
CA PHE A 6 -19.79 3.13 0.19
C PHE A 6 -20.24 2.47 -1.12
N ASP A 7 -21.17 1.51 -1.03
CA ASP A 7 -21.71 0.83 -2.21
C ASP A 7 -22.39 1.82 -3.17
N ALA A 8 -23.14 2.80 -2.64
CA ALA A 8 -23.78 3.84 -3.44
C ALA A 8 -22.76 4.76 -4.14
N LEU A 9 -21.71 5.20 -3.43
CA LEU A 9 -20.64 6.00 -4.02
C LEU A 9 -19.88 5.20 -5.08
N VAL A 10 -19.54 3.94 -4.81
CA VAL A 10 -18.88 3.06 -5.79
C VAL A 10 -19.78 2.87 -7.02
N ASN A 11 -21.08 2.63 -6.85
CA ASN A 11 -22.03 2.50 -7.96
C ASN A 11 -22.18 3.79 -8.77
N HIS A 12 -22.21 4.94 -8.11
CA HIS A 12 -22.22 6.24 -8.76
C HIS A 12 -20.94 6.47 -9.57
N LEU A 13 -19.78 6.16 -8.98
CA LEU A 13 -18.49 6.24 -9.68
C LEU A 13 -18.46 5.32 -10.90
N ARG A 14 -18.91 4.06 -10.76
CA ARG A 14 -19.04 3.11 -11.88
C ARG A 14 -19.88 3.68 -13.04
N GLY A 15 -20.89 4.51 -12.76
CA GLY A 15 -21.72 5.17 -13.77
C GLY A 15 -21.09 6.41 -14.42
N HIS A 16 -20.00 6.94 -13.85
CA HIS A 16 -19.36 8.19 -14.26
C HIS A 16 -17.88 8.07 -14.63
N VAL A 17 -17.25 6.89 -14.51
CA VAL A 17 -15.90 6.67 -15.04
C VAL A 17 -16.00 6.69 -16.57
N PRO A 18 -15.43 7.70 -17.26
CA PRO A 18 -15.40 7.72 -18.71
C PRO A 18 -14.57 6.51 -19.15
N THR A 19 -15.16 5.63 -19.96
CA THR A 19 -14.51 4.45 -20.56
C THR A 19 -13.45 4.82 -21.61
N GLU A 20 -13.18 6.10 -21.84
CA GLU A 20 -12.42 6.61 -23.00
C GLU A 20 -11.07 7.28 -22.67
N TYR A 21 -10.53 7.15 -21.45
CA TYR A 21 -9.17 7.62 -21.14
C TYR A 21 -8.37 6.58 -20.36
N ASP A 22 -7.08 6.45 -20.72
CA ASP A 22 -6.04 5.53 -20.22
C ASP A 22 -5.71 5.60 -18.71
N ASN A 23 -6.56 6.20 -17.88
CA ASN A 23 -6.40 6.20 -16.42
C ASN A 23 -7.74 6.29 -15.71
N PRO A 24 -8.30 5.19 -15.17
CA PRO A 24 -9.48 5.28 -14.34
C PRO A 24 -9.20 6.19 -13.13
N SER A 25 -10.19 7.00 -12.81
CA SER A 25 -10.11 8.08 -11.83
C SER A 25 -9.55 7.61 -10.46
N PRO A 26 -8.63 8.37 -9.83
CA PRO A 26 -8.09 8.10 -8.48
C PRO A 26 -9.16 8.04 -7.39
N MET A 27 -10.41 8.38 -7.73
CA MET A 27 -11.55 8.41 -6.84
C MET A 27 -11.93 7.04 -6.29
N LEU A 28 -11.81 5.95 -7.07
CA LEU A 28 -12.12 4.61 -6.55
C LEU A 28 -11.10 4.19 -5.48
N LEU A 29 -9.81 4.34 -5.76
CA LEU A 29 -8.75 4.04 -4.80
C LEU A 29 -8.90 4.89 -3.53
N ASN A 30 -9.14 6.19 -3.67
CA ASN A 30 -9.39 7.09 -2.54
C ASN A 30 -10.62 6.68 -1.73
N VAL A 31 -11.71 6.28 -2.37
CA VAL A 31 -12.92 5.79 -1.68
C VAL A 31 -12.66 4.48 -0.95
N ILE A 32 -11.87 3.56 -1.51
CA ILE A 32 -11.42 2.35 -0.82
C ILE A 32 -10.55 2.72 0.39
N MET A 33 -9.59 3.65 0.26
CA MET A 33 -8.73 4.07 1.37
C MET A 33 -9.51 4.75 2.49
N LEU A 34 -10.43 5.64 2.15
CA LEU A 34 -11.36 6.24 3.11
C LEU A 34 -12.23 5.19 3.80
N ARG A 35 -12.60 4.13 3.08
CA ARG A 35 -13.35 3.02 3.68
C ARG A 35 -12.49 2.24 4.67
N ILE A 36 -11.25 1.93 4.33
CA ILE A 36 -10.31 1.21 5.21
C ILE A 36 -10.05 2.02 6.49
N THR A 37 -9.70 3.30 6.35
CA THR A 37 -9.48 4.19 7.51
C THR A 37 -10.69 4.22 8.44
N CYS A 38 -11.91 4.28 7.88
CA CYS A 38 -13.15 4.22 8.66
C CYS A 38 -13.41 2.88 9.37
N ILE A 39 -13.01 1.75 8.78
CA ILE A 39 -13.28 0.42 9.35
C ILE A 39 -12.26 0.11 10.45
N LEU A 40 -10.98 0.37 10.19
CA LEU A 40 -9.89 -0.07 11.05
C LEU A 40 -9.57 0.91 12.19
N SER A 41 -9.95 2.19 12.05
CA SER A 41 -9.79 3.15 13.15
C SER A 41 -10.75 2.83 14.30
N ASN A 42 -10.22 2.83 15.51
CA ASN A 42 -10.93 2.56 16.75
C ASN A 42 -10.35 3.47 17.87
N PRO A 43 -10.89 3.42 19.10
CA PRO A 43 -10.41 4.28 20.19
C PRO A 43 -8.95 4.07 20.62
N GLU A 44 -8.35 2.91 20.33
CA GLU A 44 -6.98 2.58 20.71
C GLU A 44 -5.99 2.92 19.59
N GLU A 45 -6.38 2.69 18.34
CA GLU A 45 -5.54 2.91 17.16
C GLU A 45 -6.30 3.61 16.04
N THR A 46 -5.65 4.60 15.44
CA THR A 46 -6.19 5.37 14.32
C THR A 46 -5.41 5.04 13.06
N VAL A 47 -6.14 4.88 11.94
CA VAL A 47 -5.56 4.68 10.62
C VAL A 47 -5.64 5.99 9.83
N VAL A 48 -4.49 6.47 9.36
CA VAL A 48 -4.32 7.68 8.57
C VAL A 48 -3.88 7.32 7.16
N LEU A 49 -4.48 7.98 6.18
CA LEU A 49 -4.02 7.98 4.79
C LEU A 49 -3.14 9.21 4.57
N VAL A 50 -1.90 9.02 4.12
CA VAL A 50 -1.07 10.08 3.54
C VAL A 50 -1.08 9.90 2.02
N PRO A 51 -1.94 10.65 1.30
CA PRO A 51 -2.01 10.54 -0.15
C PRO A 51 -0.76 11.14 -0.78
N GLU A 52 -0.33 10.59 -1.92
CA GLU A 52 0.71 11.16 -2.77
C GLU A 52 2.04 11.45 -2.04
N TRP A 53 2.41 10.59 -1.09
CA TRP A 53 3.64 10.69 -0.30
C TRP A 53 4.88 10.96 -1.15
N SER A 54 5.06 10.28 -2.29
CA SER A 54 6.22 10.50 -3.16
C SER A 54 6.29 11.93 -3.70
N ILE A 55 5.15 12.57 -3.96
CA ILE A 55 5.05 13.96 -4.44
C ILE A 55 5.30 14.94 -3.30
N ILE A 56 4.61 14.77 -2.17
CA ILE A 56 4.75 15.65 -1.01
C ILE A 56 6.19 15.60 -0.46
N ASN A 57 6.79 14.41 -0.41
CA ASN A 57 8.17 14.24 0.04
C ASN A 57 9.15 14.90 -0.92
N ALA A 58 9.03 14.68 -2.23
CA ALA A 58 9.89 15.34 -3.21
C ALA A 58 9.78 16.88 -3.13
N ALA A 59 8.57 17.40 -3.00
CA ALA A 59 8.33 18.84 -2.88
C ALA A 59 8.98 19.45 -1.63
N ALA A 60 8.99 18.74 -0.50
CA ALA A 60 9.61 19.22 0.74
C ALA A 60 11.13 19.44 0.62
N TRP A 61 11.78 18.75 -0.31
CA TRP A 61 13.23 18.82 -0.54
C TRP A 61 13.60 19.51 -1.86
N GLY A 62 12.63 20.03 -2.62
CA GLY A 62 12.87 20.62 -3.94
C GLY A 62 13.32 19.60 -4.99
N GLU A 63 12.99 18.32 -4.80
CA GLU A 63 13.35 17.21 -5.66
C GLU A 63 12.20 16.84 -6.60
N LYS A 64 12.46 15.93 -7.54
CA LYS A 64 11.43 15.30 -8.37
C LYS A 64 10.98 13.99 -7.72
N PRO A 65 9.71 13.58 -7.91
CA PRO A 65 9.27 12.26 -7.49
C PRO A 65 10.16 11.15 -8.08
N PRO A 66 10.43 10.05 -7.33
CA PRO A 66 11.30 8.97 -7.80
C PRO A 66 10.84 8.30 -9.09
N MET A 67 9.52 8.31 -9.34
CA MET A 67 8.89 7.81 -10.56
C MET A 67 7.79 8.81 -10.98
N CYS A 68 7.72 9.14 -12.27
CA CYS A 68 6.78 10.15 -12.77
C CYS A 68 5.36 9.61 -12.98
N ASP A 69 5.22 8.30 -13.18
CA ASP A 69 3.96 7.62 -13.49
C ASP A 69 3.54 6.63 -12.39
N VAL A 70 4.14 6.71 -11.20
CA VAL A 70 3.76 5.94 -10.02
C VAL A 70 3.55 6.88 -8.84
N VAL A 71 2.33 6.88 -8.32
CA VAL A 71 1.94 7.65 -7.14
C VAL A 71 2.01 6.73 -5.92
N HIS A 72 2.81 7.10 -4.94
CA HIS A 72 2.97 6.32 -3.70
C HIS A 72 2.11 6.95 -2.60
N HIS A 73 1.16 6.19 -2.08
CA HIS A 73 0.32 6.52 -0.93
C HIS A 73 0.74 5.69 0.28
N LEU A 74 0.57 6.24 1.48
CA LEU A 74 0.83 5.53 2.74
C LEU A 74 -0.47 5.35 3.53
N VAL A 75 -0.69 4.14 4.03
CA VAL A 75 -1.73 3.85 5.02
C VAL A 75 -1.03 3.48 6.32
N ILE A 76 -1.21 4.31 7.35
CA ILE A 76 -0.45 4.24 8.59
C ILE A 76 -1.41 4.04 9.74
N ARG A 77 -1.18 2.99 10.52
CA ARG A 77 -1.90 2.69 11.76
C ARG A 77 -0.98 2.97 12.95
N GLY A 78 -1.50 3.63 13.96
CA GLY A 78 -0.80 3.92 15.20
C GLY A 78 -1.70 4.59 16.22
N SER A 79 -1.12 5.06 17.33
CA SER A 79 -1.86 5.81 18.36
C SER A 79 -2.53 7.07 17.81
N GLU A 80 -3.60 7.54 18.45
CA GLU A 80 -4.27 8.80 18.12
C GLU A 80 -3.29 9.99 18.05
N ARG A 81 -2.35 10.08 19.01
CA ARG A 81 -1.32 11.14 19.04
C ARG A 81 -0.43 11.11 17.79
N ALA A 82 -0.01 9.91 17.36
CA ALA A 82 0.77 9.76 16.15
C ALA A 82 -0.06 10.13 14.91
N ALA A 83 -1.32 9.70 14.86
CA ALA A 83 -2.24 10.02 13.76
C ALA A 83 -2.46 11.53 13.59
N VAL A 84 -2.67 12.26 14.69
CA VAL A 84 -2.78 13.73 14.68
C VAL A 84 -1.49 14.37 14.14
N SER A 85 -0.32 13.90 14.61
CA SER A 85 0.98 14.44 14.19
C SER A 85 1.23 14.22 12.69
N ILE A 86 0.96 13.01 12.19
CA ILE A 86 1.09 12.65 10.78
C ILE A 86 0.13 13.48 9.92
N THR A 87 -1.11 13.67 10.36
CA THR A 87 -2.11 14.44 9.61
C THR A 87 -1.72 15.92 9.52
N PHE A 88 -1.16 16.48 10.60
CA PHE A 88 -0.78 17.89 10.63
C PHE A 88 0.50 18.17 9.83
N SER A 89 1.53 17.33 9.99
CA SER A 89 2.80 17.46 9.26
C SER A 89 3.39 16.08 8.95
N PRO A 90 3.01 15.46 7.83
CA PRO A 90 3.45 14.11 7.50
C PRO A 90 4.97 14.05 7.26
N ILE A 91 5.54 15.09 6.65
CA ILE A 91 6.99 15.16 6.38
C ILE A 91 7.78 15.25 7.68
N SER A 92 7.52 16.26 8.52
CA SER A 92 8.26 16.42 9.78
C SER A 92 8.07 15.23 10.72
N THR A 93 6.91 14.57 10.65
CA THR A 93 6.62 13.41 11.49
C THR A 93 7.32 12.14 10.99
N LEU A 94 7.21 11.81 9.71
CA LEU A 94 7.70 10.53 9.18
C LEU A 94 9.19 10.55 8.77
N GLN A 95 9.76 11.73 8.54
CA GLN A 95 11.20 11.92 8.31
C GLN A 95 11.94 12.41 9.57
N GLY A 96 11.21 12.72 10.64
CA GLY A 96 11.79 13.13 11.92
C GLY A 96 12.21 11.94 12.78
N ASN A 97 13.12 12.17 13.73
CA ASN A 97 13.47 11.19 14.75
C ASN A 97 12.43 11.20 15.88
N ASN A 98 11.29 10.56 15.65
CA ASN A 98 10.19 10.49 16.62
C ASN A 98 10.21 9.16 17.39
N ASP A 99 9.89 9.23 18.69
CA ASP A 99 9.93 8.12 19.65
C ASP A 99 8.81 7.08 19.48
N PHE A 100 7.88 7.30 18.55
CA PHE A 100 6.78 6.39 18.24
C PHE A 100 6.91 5.71 16.88
N MET A 101 8.01 5.93 16.14
CA MET A 101 8.19 5.38 14.80
C MET A 101 8.15 3.85 14.77
N ASP A 102 8.75 3.20 15.76
CA ASP A 102 8.73 1.74 15.96
C ASP A 102 7.31 1.19 16.22
N LYS A 103 6.41 2.02 16.77
CA LYS A 103 5.01 1.68 17.05
C LYS A 103 4.09 1.85 15.86
N LEU A 104 4.55 2.42 14.75
CA LEU A 104 3.73 2.60 13.55
C LEU A 104 3.68 1.32 12.70
N HIS A 105 2.49 1.00 12.21
CA HIS A 105 2.26 -0.06 11.23
C HIS A 105 1.93 0.60 9.89
N MET A 106 2.67 0.29 8.84
CA MET A 106 2.54 0.97 7.54
C MET A 106 2.32 -0.04 6.42
N ALA A 107 1.29 0.22 5.62
CA ALA A 107 1.09 -0.45 4.35
C ALA A 107 1.30 0.57 3.21
N HIS A 108 1.99 0.15 2.17
CA HIS A 108 2.30 1.00 1.02
C HIS A 108 1.32 0.72 -0.12
N ILE A 109 0.88 1.76 -0.82
CA ILE A 109 0.02 1.61 -1.99
C ILE A 109 0.60 2.42 -3.13
N PHE A 110 0.93 1.75 -4.23
CA PHE A 110 1.50 2.34 -5.42
C PHE A 110 0.46 2.31 -6.52
N GLU A 111 0.03 3.48 -6.97
CA GLU A 111 -0.87 3.64 -8.10
C GLU A 111 -0.04 3.98 -9.34
N ALA A 112 0.10 3.02 -10.24
CA ALA A 112 0.71 3.26 -11.53
C ALA A 112 -0.32 3.88 -12.49
N LYS A 113 0.13 4.88 -13.26
CA LYS A 113 -0.65 5.62 -14.26
C LYS A 113 -0.46 5.08 -15.67
N THR A 114 0.47 4.16 -15.85
CA THR A 114 0.75 3.53 -17.14
C THR A 114 1.13 2.07 -16.91
N MET A 115 1.01 1.25 -17.96
CA MET A 115 1.48 -0.14 -17.91
C MET A 115 3.00 -0.22 -17.69
N PRO A 116 3.86 0.60 -18.35
CA PRO A 116 5.28 0.68 -17.99
C PRO A 116 5.52 0.98 -16.51
N GLY A 117 4.84 1.98 -15.96
CA GLY A 117 4.94 2.32 -14.53
C GLY A 117 4.53 1.18 -13.61
N PHE A 118 3.53 0.38 -14.00
CA PHE A 118 3.12 -0.81 -13.25
C PHE A 118 4.20 -1.90 -13.23
N GLU A 119 4.85 -2.14 -14.37
CA GLU A 119 5.95 -3.08 -14.49
C GLU A 119 7.18 -2.62 -13.70
N ASP A 120 7.52 -1.33 -13.80
CA ASP A 120 8.72 -0.73 -13.19
C ASP A 120 8.53 -0.35 -11.70
N ALA A 121 7.30 -0.35 -11.18
CA ALA A 121 7.01 0.01 -9.79
C ALA A 121 7.58 -0.98 -8.77
N LEU A 122 7.86 -2.23 -9.15
CA LEU A 122 8.24 -3.28 -8.20
C LEU A 122 9.55 -2.98 -7.45
N PRO A 123 10.69 -2.65 -8.12
CA PRO A 123 11.91 -2.24 -7.43
C PRO A 123 11.71 -1.05 -6.50
N TYR A 124 10.90 -0.06 -6.91
CA TYR A 124 10.59 1.10 -6.10
C TYR A 124 9.81 0.72 -4.85
N ALA A 125 8.77 -0.12 -4.99
CA ALA A 125 7.98 -0.62 -3.87
C ALA A 125 8.84 -1.38 -2.85
N VAL A 126 9.71 -2.28 -3.32
CA VAL A 126 10.64 -3.04 -2.46
C VAL A 126 11.58 -2.09 -1.72
N LYS A 127 12.14 -1.08 -2.39
CA LYS A 127 12.99 -0.08 -1.75
C LYS A 127 12.27 0.67 -0.63
N GLN A 128 11.00 1.04 -0.83
CA GLN A 128 10.21 1.72 0.20
C GLN A 128 9.89 0.82 1.39
N MET A 129 9.53 -0.44 1.13
CA MET A 129 9.30 -1.43 2.20
C MET A 129 10.57 -1.69 3.03
N ALA A 130 11.70 -1.89 2.35
CA ALA A 130 12.99 -2.09 3.01
C ALA A 130 13.42 -0.88 3.85
N TYR A 131 13.24 0.33 3.30
CA TYR A 131 13.49 1.58 4.03
C TYR A 131 12.62 1.68 5.28
N TRP A 132 11.33 1.36 5.18
CA TRP A 132 10.43 1.37 6.33
C TRP A 132 10.85 0.37 7.41
N CYS A 133 11.08 -0.90 7.05
CA CYS A 133 11.59 -1.93 7.96
C CYS A 133 12.86 -1.49 8.68
N LYS A 134 13.80 -0.85 7.96
CA LYS A 134 15.04 -0.33 8.54
C LYS A 134 14.77 0.81 9.53
N MET A 135 13.87 1.73 9.20
CA MET A 135 13.56 2.87 10.07
C MET A 135 12.85 2.45 11.36
N THR A 136 11.95 1.48 11.29
CA THR A 136 11.13 1.08 12.45
C THR A 136 11.67 -0.15 13.18
N GLY A 137 12.72 -0.79 12.66
CA GLY A 137 13.22 -2.07 13.15
C GLY A 137 12.26 -3.24 12.93
N ARG A 138 11.21 -3.06 12.12
CA ARG A 138 10.21 -4.11 11.86
C ARG A 138 10.74 -5.11 10.85
N ARG A 139 10.42 -6.38 11.10
CA ARG A 139 10.79 -7.47 10.18
C ARG A 139 9.97 -7.43 8.90
N TYR A 140 8.67 -7.19 8.99
CA TYR A 140 7.77 -7.30 7.85
C TYR A 140 7.23 -5.94 7.39
N SER A 141 6.95 -5.85 6.09
CA SER A 141 6.24 -4.73 5.46
C SER A 141 5.36 -5.25 4.33
N LYS A 142 4.28 -4.53 4.01
CA LYS A 142 3.34 -4.90 2.95
C LYS A 142 3.14 -3.78 1.96
N ALA A 143 2.89 -4.14 0.70
CA ALA A 143 2.55 -3.18 -0.33
C ALA A 143 1.52 -3.71 -1.33
N ALA A 144 0.77 -2.81 -1.96
CA ALA A 144 -0.02 -3.09 -3.15
C ALA A 144 0.43 -2.19 -4.31
N ILE A 145 0.53 -2.73 -5.51
CA ILE A 145 0.72 -1.98 -6.75
C ILE A 145 -0.54 -2.14 -7.60
N TYR A 146 -1.13 -1.04 -8.02
CA TYR A 146 -2.39 -0.98 -8.75
C TYR A 146 -2.22 -0.29 -10.10
N PHE A 147 -2.77 -0.88 -11.16
CA PHE A 147 -2.97 -0.25 -12.46
C PHE A 147 -4.24 -0.81 -13.12
N ASP A 148 -5.25 0.05 -13.32
CA ASP A 148 -6.53 -0.29 -13.96
C ASP A 148 -7.33 -1.40 -13.23
N PHE A 149 -7.13 -2.66 -13.59
CA PHE A 149 -7.70 -3.82 -12.89
C PHE A 149 -6.63 -4.82 -12.45
N LYS A 150 -5.35 -4.49 -12.62
CA LYS A 150 -4.21 -5.32 -12.23
C LYS A 150 -3.73 -4.91 -10.84
N TRP A 151 -3.62 -5.89 -9.95
CA TRP A 151 -3.15 -5.69 -8.58
C TRP A 151 -1.99 -6.63 -8.28
N ARG A 152 -0.86 -6.09 -7.82
CA ARG A 152 0.22 -6.86 -7.20
C ARG A 152 0.18 -6.63 -5.71
N PHE A 153 0.01 -7.67 -4.93
CA PHE A 153 0.16 -7.58 -3.49
C PHE A 153 1.50 -8.19 -3.09
N LEU A 154 2.24 -7.47 -2.27
CA LEU A 154 3.62 -7.73 -1.92
C LEU A 154 3.76 -7.92 -0.41
N THR A 155 4.57 -8.89 -0.01
CA THR A 155 5.09 -8.99 1.34
C THR A 155 6.61 -8.90 1.30
N TYR A 156 7.19 -8.18 2.26
CA TYR A 156 8.63 -8.07 2.45
C TYR A 156 8.99 -8.62 3.83
N ASP A 157 10.02 -9.45 3.87
CA ASP A 157 10.67 -9.95 5.09
C ASP A 157 12.12 -9.49 5.08
N ALA A 158 12.48 -8.60 6.02
CA ALA A 158 13.82 -8.02 6.13
C ALA A 158 14.91 -9.04 6.49
N VAL A 159 14.53 -10.18 7.09
CA VAL A 159 15.46 -11.24 7.53
C VAL A 159 15.51 -12.38 6.52
N GLY A 160 14.40 -12.62 5.83
CA GLY A 160 14.24 -13.71 4.86
C GLY A 160 14.16 -15.09 5.48
N LEU A 161 14.55 -16.11 4.72
CA LEU A 161 14.48 -17.50 5.17
C LEU A 161 15.57 -17.79 6.22
N PRO A 162 15.28 -18.64 7.22
CA PRO A 162 16.28 -19.05 8.19
C PRO A 162 17.54 -19.61 7.48
N GLY A 163 18.69 -18.97 7.72
CA GLY A 163 19.98 -19.36 7.13
C GLY A 163 20.32 -18.71 5.78
N GLU A 164 19.47 -17.84 5.22
CA GLU A 164 19.78 -17.16 3.95
C GLU A 164 20.32 -15.71 4.08
N ASP A 165 20.38 -15.12 5.28
CA ASP A 165 20.92 -13.77 5.59
C ASP A 165 20.58 -12.67 4.56
N ARG A 166 19.42 -12.78 3.91
CA ARG A 166 19.00 -11.87 2.83
C ARG A 166 17.51 -11.59 2.88
N PRO A 167 17.08 -10.35 2.61
CA PRO A 167 15.67 -10.03 2.56
C PRO A 167 14.92 -10.83 1.49
N LEU A 168 13.63 -11.09 1.74
CA LEU A 168 12.74 -11.82 0.85
C LEU A 168 11.53 -10.96 0.48
N VAL A 169 11.17 -10.95 -0.80
CA VAL A 169 9.92 -10.36 -1.31
C VAL A 169 9.05 -11.48 -1.86
N ARG A 170 7.78 -11.54 -1.46
CA ARG A 170 6.78 -12.45 -2.05
C ARG A 170 5.69 -11.65 -2.73
N ILE A 171 5.23 -12.13 -3.89
CA ILE A 171 4.17 -11.49 -4.68
C ILE A 171 2.98 -12.45 -4.77
N MET A 172 1.76 -11.93 -4.60
CA MET A 172 0.55 -12.70 -4.84
C MET A 172 0.40 -13.03 -6.32
N GLY A 173 0.35 -14.33 -6.63
CA GLY A 173 0.32 -14.88 -7.98
C GLY A 173 1.63 -15.63 -8.28
N GLY A 174 1.53 -16.92 -8.61
CA GLY A 174 2.71 -17.79 -8.79
C GLY A 174 2.45 -18.95 -9.77
N MET A 175 3.54 -19.40 -10.39
CA MET A 175 3.73 -20.36 -11.51
C MET A 175 2.57 -20.53 -12.51
N GLY A 176 2.83 -20.13 -13.77
CA GLY A 176 1.86 -20.26 -14.87
C GLY A 176 0.73 -19.23 -14.84
N ARG A 177 0.79 -18.25 -13.93
CA ARG A 177 -0.12 -17.12 -13.82
C ARG A 177 0.65 -15.79 -13.83
N PRO A 178 0.03 -14.71 -14.30
CA PRO A 178 0.61 -13.37 -14.16
C PRO A 178 0.92 -13.07 -12.69
N TRP A 179 1.99 -12.30 -12.44
CA TRP A 179 2.41 -11.85 -11.09
C TRP A 179 1.54 -10.70 -10.58
N TYR A 180 0.25 -10.78 -10.88
CA TYR A 180 -0.81 -9.87 -10.49
C TYR A 180 -2.13 -10.63 -10.53
N VAL A 181 -3.10 -10.15 -9.77
CA VAL A 181 -4.49 -10.59 -9.84
C VAL A 181 -5.31 -9.55 -10.61
N LEU A 182 -6.32 -10.04 -11.33
CA LEU A 182 -7.28 -9.19 -12.03
C LEU A 182 -8.46 -8.96 -11.08
N LEU A 183 -8.58 -7.73 -10.57
CA LEU A 183 -9.69 -7.30 -9.73
C LEU A 183 -10.30 -6.06 -10.36
N THR A 184 -11.51 -6.23 -10.86
CA THR A 184 -12.28 -5.17 -11.50
C THR A 184 -13.09 -4.41 -10.46
N ALA A 185 -13.81 -3.38 -10.90
CA ALA A 185 -14.80 -2.72 -10.06
C ALA A 185 -15.85 -3.70 -9.49
N GLN A 186 -16.17 -4.82 -10.16
CA GLN A 186 -17.13 -5.81 -9.65
C GLN A 186 -16.59 -6.57 -8.44
N ASP A 187 -15.27 -6.72 -8.35
CA ASP A 187 -14.55 -7.42 -7.29
C ASP A 187 -14.21 -6.50 -6.10
N ILE A 188 -15.02 -5.45 -5.88
CA ILE A 188 -14.73 -4.40 -4.89
C ILE A 188 -14.66 -4.95 -3.47
N ASP A 189 -15.54 -5.89 -3.12
CA ASP A 189 -15.55 -6.50 -1.79
C ASP A 189 -14.28 -7.35 -1.56
N THR A 190 -13.82 -8.05 -2.60
CA THR A 190 -12.54 -8.78 -2.58
C THR A 190 -11.35 -7.84 -2.47
N THR A 191 -11.33 -6.77 -3.26
CA THR A 191 -10.28 -5.74 -3.23
C THR A 191 -10.21 -5.09 -1.85
N LEU A 192 -11.35 -4.74 -1.27
CA LEU A 192 -11.45 -4.19 0.07
C LEU A 192 -10.98 -5.20 1.13
N GLY A 193 -11.40 -6.46 1.06
CA GLY A 193 -10.97 -7.50 1.99
C GLY A 193 -9.46 -7.72 1.98
N LEU A 194 -8.84 -7.77 0.80
CA LEU A 194 -7.39 -7.93 0.65
C LEU A 194 -6.62 -6.72 1.21
N LEU A 195 -7.08 -5.50 0.93
CA LEU A 195 -6.43 -4.29 1.44
C LEU A 195 -6.66 -4.10 2.95
N LEU A 196 -7.83 -4.48 3.48
CA LEU A 196 -8.08 -4.49 4.93
C LEU A 196 -7.11 -5.43 5.65
N ASP A 197 -7.01 -6.68 5.20
CA ASP A 197 -6.08 -7.67 5.75
C ASP A 197 -4.63 -7.18 5.65
N MET A 198 -4.27 -6.56 4.52
CA MET A 198 -2.94 -5.97 4.32
C MET A 198 -2.62 -4.86 5.33
N VAL A 199 -3.57 -3.95 5.58
CA VAL A 199 -3.37 -2.83 6.51
C VAL A 199 -3.41 -3.31 7.96
N GLU A 200 -4.29 -4.25 8.28
CA GLU A 200 -4.40 -4.83 9.62
C GLU A 200 -3.13 -5.60 10.01
N ASN A 201 -2.56 -6.36 9.08
CA ASN A 201 -1.39 -7.22 9.28
C ASN A 201 -0.11 -6.64 8.66
N ALA A 202 -0.01 -5.31 8.56
CA ALA A 202 1.06 -4.62 7.84
C ALA A 202 2.49 -4.95 8.34
N SER A 203 2.60 -5.35 9.62
CA SER A 203 3.87 -5.67 10.28
C SER A 203 4.02 -7.15 10.63
N GLU A 204 3.08 -7.98 10.21
CA GLU A 204 3.03 -9.40 10.53
C GLU A 204 3.46 -10.24 9.32
N GLU A 205 3.92 -11.47 9.59
CA GLU A 205 4.26 -12.42 8.53
C GLU A 205 3.00 -12.75 7.69
N ASN A 206 1.92 -13.05 8.39
CA ASN A 206 0.70 -13.60 7.82
C ASN A 206 -0.18 -12.52 7.20
N LEU A 207 -0.80 -12.89 6.08
CA LEU A 207 -2.05 -12.31 5.62
C LEU A 207 -3.02 -13.48 5.58
N GLN A 208 -4.21 -13.37 6.17
CA GLN A 208 -5.13 -14.51 6.22
C GLN A 208 -5.51 -15.01 4.81
N PHE A 209 -5.42 -14.14 3.80
CA PHE A 209 -5.70 -14.47 2.40
C PHE A 209 -4.47 -14.85 1.57
N PHE A 210 -3.25 -14.77 2.14
CA PHE A 210 -2.02 -15.14 1.46
C PHE A 210 -1.49 -16.38 2.16
N ARG A 211 -1.85 -17.56 1.64
CA ARG A 211 -1.06 -18.74 1.96
C ARG A 211 0.28 -18.58 1.25
N PRO A 212 1.42 -18.55 1.94
CA PRO A 212 2.69 -18.77 1.28
C PRO A 212 2.57 -20.12 0.57
N ARG A 213 2.64 -20.11 -0.76
CA ARG A 213 3.30 -21.20 -1.46
C ARG A 213 4.69 -20.70 -1.79
N ASP A 214 5.68 -21.55 -1.56
CA ASP A 214 7.10 -21.24 -1.46
C ASP A 214 7.78 -20.86 -2.78
N ASP A 215 7.15 -19.98 -3.56
CA ASP A 215 7.43 -19.95 -5.00
C ASP A 215 7.56 -18.52 -5.56
N LEU A 216 8.53 -17.74 -5.04
CA LEU A 216 9.57 -17.10 -5.85
C LEU A 216 10.58 -16.33 -4.98
N ILE A 217 11.86 -16.57 -5.26
CA ILE A 217 13.05 -15.93 -4.70
C ILE A 217 13.60 -15.01 -5.80
N GLY A 218 13.70 -13.71 -5.54
CA GLY A 218 14.22 -12.73 -6.49
C GLY A 218 15.14 -11.72 -5.81
N LEU A 219 16.45 -11.89 -6.04
CA LEU A 219 17.53 -10.99 -5.64
C LEU A 219 17.33 -9.60 -6.26
N LEU A 220 17.36 -8.56 -5.43
CA LEU A 220 17.78 -7.23 -5.88
C LEU A 220 19.13 -6.97 -5.23
N ASN A 221 20.19 -7.11 -6.02
CA ASN A 221 21.49 -6.49 -5.73
C ASN A 221 21.37 -4.98 -5.89
#